data_AF-A0A8R7UTB1-F1
#
_entry.id   AF-A0A8R7UTB1-F1
#
_cell.length_a   1.000
_cell.length_b   1.000
_cell.length_c   1.000
_cell.angle_alpha   90.00
_cell.angle_beta   90.00
_cell.angle_gamma   90.00
#
_symmetry.space_group_name_H-M   'P 1'
#
loop_
_entity.id
_entity.type
_entity.pdbx_description
1 polymer ?
#
loop_
_entity_poly.entity_id
_entity_poly.type
_entity_poly.pdbx_seq_one_letter_code
_entity_poly.pdbx_strand_id
1 'polypeptide(L)'
;MCRMQGLQFDGGPSVREIGGLPLWTHGHANHAARNEAAISILKQCTAAHRLNLDLHVPSYMREALVDGMDSGMADCESILVDDIPQLLNITALRVNISTWKGHSYAASLARLIAQCSNLEDLRIEVTRGTEKPACLDRACVCHDEDGWENQQLSLERLVHLNITGFQGLDYEERLAQMILAGTPALKRE
;
A
#
# COMPACT_ATOMS: atom_id res chain seq x y z
N MET A 1 3.98 7.87 26.91
CA MET A 1 3.48 7.64 25.54
C MET A 1 2.42 8.70 25.24
N CYS A 2 2.69 9.63 24.31
CA CYS A 2 1.64 10.49 23.77
C CYS A 2 0.71 9.62 22.91
N ARG A 3 -0.51 9.36 23.37
CA ARG A 3 -1.60 8.97 22.46
C ARG A 3 -1.88 10.21 21.60
N MET A 4 -1.59 10.15 20.31
CA MET A 4 -2.15 11.15 19.41
C MET A 4 -3.67 11.00 19.49
N GLN A 5 -4.34 11.97 20.10
CA GLN A 5 -5.79 12.11 19.95
C GLN A 5 -6.03 12.27 18.45
N GLY A 6 -6.96 11.48 17.90
CA GLY A 6 -7.22 11.46 16.46
C GLY A 6 -7.34 12.88 15.92
N LEU A 7 -6.60 13.20 14.85
CA LEU A 7 -6.68 14.49 14.19
C LEU A 7 -8.11 14.69 13.69
N GLN A 8 -8.83 15.64 14.29
CA GLN A 8 -10.15 16.05 13.85
C GLN A 8 -9.99 17.17 12.82
N PHE A 9 -10.40 16.92 11.58
CA PHE A 9 -10.33 17.87 10.48
C PHE A 9 -11.69 18.52 10.24
N ASP A 10 -11.85 19.77 10.68
CA ASP A 10 -12.99 20.57 10.29
C ASP A 10 -12.94 20.85 8.78
N GLY A 11 -13.98 20.43 8.06
CA GLY A 11 -14.05 20.56 6.60
C GLY A 11 -13.63 19.32 5.81
N GLY A 12 -13.37 18.17 6.44
CA GLY A 12 -13.14 16.89 5.75
C GLY A 12 -14.12 16.57 4.60
N PRO A 13 -15.45 16.77 4.77
CA PRO A 13 -16.43 16.58 3.70
C PRO A 13 -16.29 17.55 2.51
N SER A 14 -15.54 18.64 2.66
CA SER A 14 -15.23 19.60 1.60
C SER A 14 -13.90 19.33 0.91
N VAL A 15 -13.04 18.47 1.48
CA VAL A 15 -11.77 18.09 0.86
C VAL A 15 -12.06 17.32 -0.43
N ARG A 16 -11.35 17.69 -1.50
CA ARG A 16 -11.50 17.09 -2.83
C ARG A 16 -10.24 16.33 -3.27
N GLU A 17 -9.10 16.68 -2.70
CA GLU A 17 -7.80 16.08 -3.01
C GLU A 17 -7.00 15.89 -1.72
N ILE A 18 -6.38 14.72 -1.59
CA ILE A 18 -5.49 14.37 -0.49
C ILE A 18 -4.10 14.14 -1.10
N GLY A 19 -3.12 14.96 -0.70
CA GLY A 19 -1.77 14.93 -1.25
C GLY A 19 -0.73 14.39 -0.26
N GLY A 20 0.10 13.43 -0.69
CA GLY A 20 1.31 13.00 0.02
C GLY A 20 1.02 12.32 1.37
N LEU A 21 -0.01 11.48 1.41
CA LEU A 21 -0.42 10.84 2.65
C LEU A 21 0.45 9.58 2.90
N PRO A 22 1.22 9.53 4.00
CA PRO A 22 2.17 8.44 4.22
C PRO A 22 1.47 7.19 4.79
N LEU A 23 1.80 6.03 4.23
CA LEU A 23 1.38 4.72 4.72
C LEU A 23 2.56 3.76 4.76
N TRP A 24 2.57 2.85 5.72
CA TRP A 24 3.57 1.80 5.85
C TRP A 24 2.95 0.46 5.46
N THR A 25 3.61 -0.29 4.57
CA THR A 25 3.14 -1.60 4.09
C THR A 25 3.11 -2.65 5.20
N HIS A 26 4.18 -2.64 6.00
CA HIS A 26 4.55 -3.70 6.92
C HIS A 26 5.19 -3.14 8.20
N GLY A 27 5.31 -4.00 9.22
CA GLY A 27 6.26 -3.80 10.31
C GLY A 27 5.69 -4.03 11.70
N HIS A 28 6.18 -3.25 12.67
CA HIS A 28 5.89 -3.45 14.08
C HIS A 28 4.71 -2.59 14.56
N ALA A 29 4.21 -2.80 15.78
CA ALA A 29 3.13 -2.02 16.39
C ALA A 29 3.32 -0.49 16.30
N ASN A 30 4.57 -0.02 16.29
CA ASN A 30 4.90 1.39 16.08
C ASN A 30 4.57 1.92 14.67
N HIS A 31 4.55 1.07 13.65
CA HIS A 31 4.11 1.43 12.30
C HIS A 31 2.59 1.43 12.17
N ALA A 32 1.87 0.60 12.94
CA ALA A 32 0.41 0.64 13.01
C ALA A 32 -0.08 1.99 13.54
N ALA A 33 0.52 2.47 14.64
CA ALA A 33 0.25 3.80 15.18
C ALA A 33 0.57 4.94 14.18
N ARG A 34 1.48 4.73 13.21
CA ARG A 34 1.78 5.72 12.16
C ARG A 34 0.70 5.74 11.08
N ASN A 35 0.12 4.59 10.74
CA ASN A 35 -0.97 4.51 9.77
C ASN A 35 -2.29 5.03 10.35
N GLU A 36 -2.51 5.00 11.68
CA GLU A 36 -3.75 5.49 12.32
C GLU A 36 -4.16 6.90 11.87
N ALA A 37 -3.21 7.84 11.82
CA ALA A 37 -3.49 9.21 11.41
C ALA A 37 -3.92 9.28 9.94
N ALA A 38 -3.24 8.53 9.07
CA ALA A 38 -3.56 8.47 7.65
C ALA A 38 -4.92 7.84 7.40
N ILE A 39 -5.21 6.73 8.07
CA ILE A 39 -6.51 6.05 8.02
C ILE A 39 -7.61 6.98 8.53
N SER A 40 -7.37 7.74 9.59
CA SER A 40 -8.33 8.72 10.09
C SER A 40 -8.66 9.80 9.06
N ILE A 41 -7.65 10.30 8.33
CA ILE A 41 -7.86 11.24 7.22
C ILE A 41 -8.71 10.60 6.12
N LEU A 42 -8.40 9.36 5.72
CA LEU A 42 -9.17 8.63 4.71
C LEU A 42 -10.63 8.43 5.14
N LYS A 43 -10.88 8.16 6.43
CA LYS A 43 -12.24 8.03 6.99
C LYS A 43 -13.01 9.36 7.01
N GLN A 44 -12.34 10.50 7.17
CA GLN A 44 -12.98 11.83 7.28
C GLN A 44 -13.15 12.55 5.94
N CYS A 45 -12.22 12.39 5.01
CA CYS A 45 -12.18 13.10 3.73
C CYS A 45 -12.99 12.38 2.65
N THR A 46 -14.26 12.06 2.94
CA THR A 46 -15.10 11.19 2.10
C THR A 46 -15.41 11.77 0.73
N ALA A 47 -15.31 13.08 0.53
CA ALA A 47 -15.57 13.72 -0.76
C ALA A 47 -14.31 13.90 -1.62
N ALA A 48 -13.16 13.37 -1.18
CA ALA A 48 -11.98 13.31 -2.00
C ALA A 48 -12.24 12.44 -3.23
N HIS A 49 -11.74 12.90 -4.38
CA HIS A 49 -11.76 12.14 -5.64
C HIS A 49 -10.34 11.90 -6.19
N ARG A 50 -9.35 12.62 -5.66
CA ARG A 50 -7.92 12.43 -5.94
C ARG A 50 -7.16 12.09 -4.66
N LEU A 51 -6.36 11.04 -4.72
CA LEU A 51 -5.54 10.57 -3.61
C LEU A 51 -4.11 10.33 -4.07
N ASN A 52 -3.15 10.95 -3.40
CA ASN A 52 -1.72 10.68 -3.56
C ASN A 52 -1.15 10.11 -2.25
N LEU A 53 -0.58 8.91 -2.34
CA LEU A 53 -0.04 8.16 -1.21
C LEU A 53 1.46 7.98 -1.34
N ASP A 54 2.15 8.10 -0.21
CA ASP A 54 3.56 7.74 -0.09
C ASP A 54 3.64 6.43 0.69
N LEU A 55 3.83 5.34 -0.04
CA LEU A 55 3.86 3.99 0.50
C LEU A 55 5.30 3.59 0.85
N HIS A 56 5.56 3.50 2.15
CA HIS A 56 6.87 3.18 2.71
C HIS A 56 6.99 1.70 3.00
N VAL A 57 8.04 1.09 2.43
CA VAL A 57 8.42 -0.30 2.71
C VAL A 57 9.56 -0.29 3.73
N PRO A 58 9.37 -0.84 4.94
CA PRO A 58 10.41 -0.89 5.96
C PRO A 58 11.71 -1.53 5.44
N SER A 59 12.86 -1.02 5.89
CA SER A 59 14.17 -1.61 5.58
C SER A 59 14.50 -2.86 6.41
N TYR A 60 13.65 -3.22 7.37
CA TYR A 60 13.74 -4.41 8.19
C TYR A 60 12.36 -5.05 8.32
N MET A 61 12.31 -6.35 8.02
CA MET A 61 11.19 -7.26 8.18
C MET A 61 11.86 -8.59 8.48
N ARG A 62 11.78 -9.08 9.71
CA ARG A 62 12.41 -10.35 10.08
C ARG A 62 11.40 -11.07 10.96
N GLU A 63 10.88 -12.21 10.52
CA GLU A 63 10.13 -13.07 11.43
C GLU A 63 11.02 -13.41 12.63
N ALA A 64 10.42 -13.36 13.82
CA ALA A 64 11.07 -13.75 15.05
C ALA A 64 11.70 -15.15 14.94
N LEU A 65 13.01 -15.22 14.66
CA LEU A 65 13.80 -16.34 15.15
C LEU A 65 13.89 -16.13 16.66
N VAL A 66 12.97 -16.79 17.35
CA VAL A 66 13.05 -17.06 18.78
C VAL A 66 14.37 -17.77 19.02
N ASP A 67 15.38 -17.02 19.42
CA ASP A 67 16.40 -17.53 20.32
C ASP A 67 17.08 -16.37 21.07
N GLY A 68 16.73 -16.26 22.35
CA GLY A 68 17.74 -15.97 23.37
C GLY A 68 18.01 -14.52 23.78
N MET A 69 17.17 -13.54 23.45
CA MET A 69 17.19 -12.27 24.21
C MET A 69 15.81 -11.62 24.25
N ASP A 70 15.34 -11.38 25.46
CA ASP A 70 14.09 -10.76 25.85
C ASP A 70 13.95 -9.31 25.30
N SER A 71 13.64 -9.19 24.02
CA SER A 71 13.09 -7.96 23.43
C SER A 71 11.84 -8.34 22.66
N GLY A 72 10.76 -8.62 23.41
CA GLY A 72 9.44 -8.93 22.86
C GLY A 72 8.99 -7.85 21.88
N MET A 73 9.05 -8.18 20.59
CA MET A 73 8.47 -7.39 19.53
C MET A 73 7.76 -8.37 18.59
N ALA A 74 6.48 -8.63 18.87
CA ALA A 74 5.63 -9.39 17.97
C ALA A 74 5.38 -8.58 16.70
N ASP A 75 5.84 -9.07 15.55
CA ASP A 75 5.55 -8.46 14.26
C ASP A 75 4.07 -8.66 13.90
N CYS A 76 3.50 -7.66 13.22
CA CYS A 76 2.13 -7.73 12.74
C CYS A 76 2.13 -8.24 11.29
N GLU A 77 1.17 -9.10 10.96
CA GLU A 77 0.69 -9.25 9.57
C GLU A 77 0.46 -7.84 8.98
N SER A 78 0.66 -7.69 7.66
CA SER A 78 0.59 -6.42 6.94
C SER A 78 -0.32 -5.37 7.62
N ILE A 79 0.28 -4.26 8.05
CA ILE A 79 -0.35 -3.27 8.94
C ILE A 79 -1.48 -2.50 8.23
N LEU A 80 -1.58 -2.62 6.92
CA LEU A 80 -2.61 -1.96 6.12
C LEU A 80 -4.00 -2.60 6.26
N VAL A 81 -4.08 -3.75 6.91
CA VAL A 81 -5.12 -4.73 6.61
C VAL A 81 -6.17 -4.68 7.72
N ASP A 82 -7.34 -4.20 7.31
CA ASP A 82 -8.66 -4.19 7.96
C ASP A 82 -9.22 -2.78 8.21
N ASP A 83 -8.36 -1.77 8.36
CA ASP A 83 -8.80 -0.44 8.79
C ASP A 83 -8.93 0.61 7.68
N ILE A 84 -8.39 0.36 6.48
CA ILE A 84 -8.56 1.27 5.33
C ILE A 84 -10.03 1.18 4.88
N PRO A 85 -10.78 2.29 4.90
CA PRO A 85 -12.18 2.28 4.48
C PRO A 85 -12.28 2.04 2.96
N GLN A 86 -13.45 1.63 2.48
CA GLN A 86 -13.73 1.69 1.05
C GLN A 86 -13.67 3.14 0.57
N LEU A 87 -12.90 3.39 -0.48
CA LEU A 87 -12.60 4.70 -1.04
C LEU A 87 -13.35 4.91 -2.37
N LEU A 88 -14.66 4.65 -2.36
CA LEU A 88 -15.50 4.60 -3.57
C LEU A 88 -15.57 5.93 -4.35
N ASN A 89 -15.26 7.06 -3.72
CA ASN A 89 -15.25 8.36 -4.39
C ASN A 89 -13.92 8.69 -5.08
N ILE A 90 -12.86 7.93 -4.79
CA ILE A 90 -11.56 8.10 -5.42
C ILE A 90 -11.62 7.59 -6.86
N THR A 91 -11.40 8.50 -7.80
CA THR A 91 -11.31 8.20 -9.24
C THR A 91 -9.89 8.34 -9.77
N ALA A 92 -9.00 9.05 -9.07
CA ALA A 92 -7.57 9.12 -9.41
C ALA A 92 -6.70 8.77 -8.19
N LEU A 93 -5.85 7.76 -8.34
CA LEU A 93 -4.91 7.31 -7.32
C LEU A 93 -3.47 7.40 -7.85
N ARG A 94 -2.62 8.13 -7.12
CA ARG A 94 -1.17 8.09 -7.27
C ARG A 94 -0.56 7.41 -6.05
N VAL A 95 0.35 6.47 -6.28
CA VAL A 95 1.12 5.82 -5.22
C VAL A 95 2.60 5.96 -5.52
N ASN A 96 3.34 6.64 -4.65
CA ASN A 96 4.80 6.71 -4.70
C ASN A 96 5.34 5.69 -3.69
N ILE A 97 6.06 4.69 -4.17
CA ILE A 97 6.58 3.60 -3.36
C ILE A 97 8.05 3.83 -3.12
N SER A 98 8.48 3.72 -1.87
CA SER A 98 9.89 3.75 -1.50
C SER A 98 10.31 2.43 -0.86
N THR A 99 11.25 1.72 -1.50
CA THR A 99 11.77 0.42 -1.02
C THR A 99 13.30 0.35 -1.09
N TRP A 100 13.94 -0.18 -0.05
CA TRP A 100 15.40 -0.11 0.11
C TRP A 100 16.12 -1.46 0.11
N LYS A 101 15.42 -2.57 0.41
CA LYS A 101 16.00 -3.92 0.47
C LYS A 101 15.28 -4.95 -0.38
N GLY A 102 14.53 -4.48 -1.38
CA GLY A 102 13.83 -5.35 -2.32
C GLY A 102 12.67 -6.15 -1.70
N HIS A 103 12.16 -5.71 -0.55
CA HIS A 103 10.98 -6.32 0.07
C HIS A 103 9.73 -6.08 -0.78
N SER A 104 8.87 -7.10 -0.82
CA SER A 104 7.57 -7.01 -1.50
C SER A 104 6.70 -5.93 -0.87
N TYR A 105 6.06 -5.15 -1.73
CA TYR A 105 4.95 -4.24 -1.41
C TYR A 105 3.65 -4.68 -2.09
N ALA A 106 3.67 -5.83 -2.76
CA ALA A 106 2.68 -6.18 -3.76
C ALA A 106 1.31 -6.44 -3.13
N ALA A 107 1.22 -7.25 -2.07
CA ALA A 107 -0.06 -7.51 -1.41
C ALA A 107 -0.64 -6.26 -0.77
N SER A 108 0.22 -5.46 -0.14
CA SER A 108 -0.12 -4.17 0.46
C SER A 108 -0.75 -3.22 -0.55
N LEU A 109 -0.10 -3.05 -1.71
CA LEU A 109 -0.61 -2.22 -2.79
C LEU A 109 -1.88 -2.80 -3.42
N ALA A 110 -1.94 -4.12 -3.62
CA ALA A 110 -3.12 -4.81 -4.14
C ALA A 110 -4.36 -4.54 -3.28
N ARG A 111 -4.24 -4.70 -1.96
CA ARG A 111 -5.32 -4.46 -0.99
C ARG A 111 -5.76 -3.00 -0.99
N LEU A 112 -4.82 -2.07 -1.09
CA LEU A 112 -5.12 -0.63 -1.19
C LEU A 112 -5.90 -0.30 -2.48
N ILE A 113 -5.46 -0.82 -3.63
CA ILE A 113 -6.13 -0.64 -4.91
C ILE A 113 -7.55 -1.23 -4.85
N ALA A 114 -7.73 -2.38 -4.21
CA ALA A 114 -9.03 -3.04 -4.05
C ALA A 114 -10.06 -2.17 -3.29
N GLN A 115 -9.61 -1.22 -2.45
CA GLN A 115 -10.53 -0.27 -1.79
C GLN A 115 -11.07 0.82 -2.72
N CYS A 116 -10.50 0.98 -3.92
CA CYS A 116 -10.79 2.06 -4.85
C CYS A 116 -11.47 1.54 -6.13
N SER A 117 -12.67 0.96 -6.02
CA SER A 117 -13.32 0.28 -7.16
C SER A 117 -13.79 1.20 -8.31
N ASN A 118 -13.87 2.51 -8.10
CA ASN A 118 -14.27 3.50 -9.10
C ASN A 118 -13.08 4.20 -9.79
N LEU A 119 -11.87 3.63 -9.68
CA LEU A 119 -10.68 4.22 -10.29
C LEU A 119 -10.79 4.37 -11.81
N GLU A 120 -10.41 5.54 -12.29
CA GLU A 120 -10.30 5.92 -13.71
C GLU A 120 -8.83 6.16 -14.09
N ASP A 121 -8.01 6.73 -13.18
CA ASP A 121 -6.58 6.96 -13.34
C ASP A 121 -5.78 6.32 -12.17
N LEU A 122 -4.85 5.42 -12.50
CA LEU A 122 -3.93 4.79 -11.55
C LEU A 122 -2.49 5.07 -11.98
N ARG A 123 -1.71 5.67 -11.07
CA ARG A 123 -0.28 5.91 -11.25
C ARG A 123 0.51 5.28 -10.13
N ILE A 124 1.47 4.46 -10.49
CA ILE A 124 2.37 3.79 -9.54
C ILE A 124 3.79 4.18 -9.92
N GLU A 125 4.51 4.77 -8.98
CA GLU A 125 5.91 5.17 -9.15
C GLU A 125 6.75 4.50 -8.07
N VAL A 126 7.73 3.69 -8.47
CA VAL A 126 8.59 2.97 -7.53
C VAL A 126 9.98 3.57 -7.53
N THR A 127 10.40 4.06 -6.37
CA THR A 127 11.76 4.53 -6.10
C THR A 127 12.49 3.53 -5.22
N ARG A 128 13.67 3.10 -5.68
CA ARG A 128 14.47 2.06 -5.02
C ARG A 128 15.80 2.60 -4.49
N GLY A 129 16.21 2.10 -3.32
CA GLY A 129 17.57 2.24 -2.83
C GLY A 129 18.56 1.39 -3.64
N THR A 130 19.85 1.74 -3.60
CA THR A 130 20.92 1.15 -4.44
C THR A 130 21.45 -0.20 -3.98
N GLU A 131 20.92 -0.79 -2.90
CA GLU A 131 21.61 -1.88 -2.20
C GLU A 131 21.27 -3.29 -2.73
N LYS A 132 19.99 -3.59 -3.01
CA LYS A 132 19.55 -4.93 -3.48
C LYS A 132 18.26 -4.88 -4.31
N PRO A 133 18.17 -5.65 -5.41
CA PRO A 133 16.97 -5.67 -6.24
C PRO A 133 15.79 -6.41 -5.57
N ALA A 134 16.05 -7.51 -4.86
CA ALA A 134 15.03 -8.34 -4.20
C ALA A 134 15.41 -8.74 -2.77
N CYS A 135 14.41 -9.05 -1.95
CA CYS A 135 14.60 -9.60 -0.61
C CYS A 135 15.17 -11.02 -0.70
N LEU A 136 16.32 -11.26 -0.07
CA LEU A 136 17.01 -12.55 -0.06
C LEU A 136 16.69 -13.40 1.18
N ASP A 137 16.07 -12.80 2.19
CA ASP A 137 15.72 -13.49 3.43
C ASP A 137 14.41 -14.26 3.22
N ARG A 138 14.49 -15.60 3.16
CA ARG A 138 13.33 -16.46 2.91
C ARG A 138 12.37 -16.54 4.11
N ALA A 139 12.81 -16.18 5.30
CA ALA A 139 11.97 -16.07 6.50
C ALA A 139 11.49 -14.62 6.72
N CYS A 140 11.50 -13.82 5.65
CA CYS A 140 10.91 -12.49 5.69
C CYS A 140 9.41 -12.61 5.42
N VAL A 141 8.60 -11.99 6.28
CA VAL A 141 7.14 -11.87 6.12
C VAL A 141 6.70 -11.30 4.77
N CYS A 142 7.59 -10.62 4.03
CA CYS A 142 7.29 -10.16 2.68
C CYS A 142 7.14 -11.31 1.66
N HIS A 143 7.55 -12.54 2.01
CA HIS A 143 7.34 -13.75 1.22
C HIS A 143 6.10 -14.53 1.66
N ASP A 144 5.67 -14.41 2.91
CA ASP A 144 4.47 -15.07 3.45
C ASP A 144 3.15 -14.40 3.02
N GLU A 145 3.23 -13.43 2.09
CA GLU A 145 2.08 -12.89 1.39
C GLU A 145 1.55 -13.90 0.35
N ASP A 146 1.25 -15.14 0.72
CA ASP A 146 0.67 -16.11 -0.22
C ASP A 146 -0.84 -15.88 -0.38
N GLY A 147 -1.31 -15.79 -1.63
CA GLY A 147 -2.73 -15.77 -1.97
C GLY A 147 -3.37 -14.39 -2.17
N TRP A 148 -2.64 -13.27 -2.04
CA TRP A 148 -3.19 -11.96 -2.45
C TRP A 148 -3.42 -11.86 -3.95
N GLU A 149 -2.67 -12.64 -4.74
CA GLU A 149 -2.87 -12.80 -6.18
C GLU A 149 -4.23 -13.41 -6.55
N ASN A 150 -4.88 -14.11 -5.61
CA ASN A 150 -6.21 -14.66 -5.81
C ASN A 150 -7.31 -13.59 -5.56
N GLN A 151 -6.93 -12.41 -5.07
CA GLN A 151 -7.87 -11.30 -4.91
C GLN A 151 -8.17 -10.72 -6.29
N GLN A 152 -9.42 -10.85 -6.71
CA GLN A 152 -9.85 -10.28 -7.97
C GLN A 152 -10.04 -8.77 -7.79
N LEU A 153 -9.18 -7.97 -8.45
CA LEU A 153 -9.38 -6.53 -8.53
C LEU A 153 -10.52 -6.23 -9.51
N SER A 154 -11.50 -5.45 -9.06
CA SER A 154 -12.53 -4.87 -9.93
C SER A 154 -12.16 -3.42 -10.24
N LEU A 155 -11.59 -3.21 -11.44
CA LEU A 155 -11.14 -1.91 -11.94
C LEU A 155 -11.81 -1.61 -13.29
N GLU A 156 -13.13 -1.81 -13.34
CA GLU A 156 -13.93 -1.72 -14.57
C GLU A 156 -13.86 -0.36 -15.25
N ARG A 157 -13.61 0.69 -14.49
CA ARG A 157 -13.59 2.09 -14.95
C ARG A 157 -12.20 2.60 -15.27
N LEU A 158 -11.15 1.80 -15.05
CA LEU A 158 -9.78 2.26 -15.22
C LEU A 158 -9.49 2.45 -16.71
N VAL A 159 -9.16 3.69 -17.08
CA VAL A 159 -8.86 4.10 -18.45
C VAL A 159 -7.43 4.59 -18.61
N HIS A 160 -6.79 5.01 -17.52
CA HIS A 160 -5.40 5.44 -17.49
C HIS A 160 -4.63 4.62 -16.46
N LEU A 161 -3.59 3.92 -16.93
CA LEU A 161 -2.65 3.18 -16.10
C LEU A 161 -1.23 3.63 -16.45
N ASN A 162 -0.48 4.09 -15.46
CA ASN A 162 0.93 4.39 -15.60
C ASN A 162 1.72 3.73 -14.47
N ILE A 163 2.66 2.86 -14.83
CA ILE A 163 3.53 2.17 -13.87
C ILE A 163 4.97 2.48 -14.26
N THR A 164 5.72 3.09 -13.34
CA THR A 164 7.13 3.42 -13.51
C THR A 164 7.97 2.86 -12.36
N GLY A 165 9.23 2.52 -12.66
CA GLY A 165 10.19 2.04 -11.65
C GLY A 165 10.12 0.54 -11.32
N PHE A 166 9.24 -0.22 -11.99
CA PHE A 166 9.28 -1.68 -11.94
C PHE A 166 10.61 -2.19 -12.52
N GLN A 167 11.20 -3.20 -11.88
CA GLN A 167 12.46 -3.84 -12.29
C GLN A 167 12.25 -5.25 -12.87
N GLY A 168 11.01 -5.72 -12.96
CA GLY A 168 10.69 -7.06 -13.47
C GLY A 168 10.88 -8.15 -12.42
N LEU A 169 10.64 -7.83 -11.14
CA LEU A 169 10.66 -8.84 -10.08
C LEU A 169 9.36 -9.64 -10.11
N ASP A 170 9.42 -10.91 -9.70
CA ASP A 170 8.27 -11.82 -9.73
C ASP A 170 6.99 -11.21 -9.12
N TYR A 171 7.10 -10.53 -7.97
CA TYR A 171 5.94 -9.91 -7.32
C TYR A 171 5.39 -8.68 -8.09
N GLU A 172 6.25 -7.96 -8.82
CA GLU A 172 5.85 -6.82 -9.65
C GLU A 172 5.12 -7.29 -10.90
N GLU A 173 5.63 -8.35 -11.53
CA GLU A 173 4.99 -8.97 -12.69
C GLU A 173 3.60 -9.51 -12.33
N ARG A 174 3.49 -10.22 -11.21
CA ARG A 174 2.21 -10.73 -10.69
C ARG A 174 1.24 -9.59 -10.37
N LEU A 175 1.71 -8.51 -9.74
CA LEU A 175 0.89 -7.33 -9.45
C LEU A 175 0.40 -6.66 -10.73
N ALA A 176 1.28 -6.47 -11.72
CA ALA A 176 0.90 -5.90 -13.02
C ALA A 176 -0.14 -6.77 -13.72
N GLN A 177 0.05 -8.09 -13.75
CA GLN A 177 -0.92 -9.04 -14.34
C GLN A 177 -2.28 -8.94 -13.64
N MET A 178 -2.31 -8.87 -12.32
CA MET A 178 -3.54 -8.74 -11.54
C MET A 178 -4.26 -7.41 -11.82
N ILE A 179 -3.54 -6.28 -11.90
CA ILE A 179 -4.12 -4.99 -12.30
C ILE A 179 -4.72 -5.10 -13.71
N LEU A 180 -3.94 -5.61 -14.69
CA LEU A 180 -4.38 -5.72 -16.08
C LEU A 180 -5.58 -6.67 -16.26
N ALA A 181 -5.66 -7.73 -15.47
CA ALA A 181 -6.79 -8.65 -15.46
C ALA A 181 -8.08 -7.99 -14.93
N GLY A 182 -7.94 -7.06 -13.99
CA GLY A 182 -9.05 -6.32 -13.40
C GLY A 182 -9.57 -5.14 -14.23
N THR A 183 -8.90 -4.78 -15.34
CA THR A 183 -9.15 -3.55 -16.10
C THR A 183 -9.68 -3.81 -17.52
N PRO A 184 -10.94 -4.24 -17.69
CA PRO A 184 -11.50 -4.56 -19.00
C PRO A 184 -11.65 -3.33 -19.92
N ALA A 185 -11.80 -2.13 -19.36
CA ALA A 185 -11.94 -0.87 -20.12
C ALA A 185 -10.60 -0.27 -20.58
N LEU A 186 -9.48 -0.77 -20.06
CA LEU A 186 -8.16 -0.26 -20.42
C LEU A 186 -7.84 -0.66 -21.86
N LYS A 187 -7.69 0.33 -22.73
CA LYS A 187 -7.29 0.10 -24.12
C LYS A 187 -5.84 -0.39 -24.12
N ARG A 188 -5.63 -1.59 -24.68
CA ARG A 188 -4.29 -2.12 -24.95
C ARG A 188 -3.77 -1.40 -26.20
N GLU A 189 -2.80 -0.52 -26.02
CA GLU A 189 -2.04 0.07 -27.13
C GLU A 189 -0.91 -0.86 -27.59
#